data_AF-A0A0C9Q492-F1
#
_entry.id   AF-A0A0C9Q492-F1
#
_cell.length_a   1.000
_cell.length_b   1.000
_cell.length_c   1.000
_cell.angle_alpha   90.00
_cell.angle_beta   90.00
_cell.angle_gamma   90.00
#
_symmetry.space_group_name_H-M   'P 1'
#
loop_
_entity.id
_entity.type
_entity.pdbx_description
1 polymer ?
#
loop_
_entity_poly.entity_id
_entity_poly.type
_entity_poly.pdbx_seq_one_letter_code
_entity_poly.pdbx_strand_id
1 'polypeptide(L)'
;MWMWLSCSSFFQQFFHCYCPVRFGRKADPNGDYIRRYLPVLRHFPTRYIHEPWIAPLSIQRAAKCIIGHDYSLPIVNHGQCSKTNIERMKQVYQQLKKYRDNVQAGLLWV
;
A
#
# COMPACT_ATOMS: atom_id res chain seq x y z
N MET A 1 -8.14 -15.51 6.21
CA MET A 1 -7.02 -14.80 5.55
C MET A 1 -6.99 -13.31 5.87
N TRP A 2 -8.10 -12.57 5.72
CA TRP A 2 -8.14 -11.12 5.95
C TRP A 2 -7.71 -10.65 7.35
N MET A 3 -8.10 -11.38 8.41
CA MET A 3 -7.71 -11.03 9.78
C MET A 3 -6.20 -11.10 10.02
N TRP A 4 -5.51 -12.01 9.33
CA TRP A 4 -4.06 -12.15 9.40
C TRP A 4 -3.38 -10.99 8.67
N LEU A 5 -3.80 -10.70 7.43
CA LEU A 5 -3.20 -9.63 6.61
C LEU A 5 -3.39 -8.24 7.23
N SER A 6 -4.56 -7.99 7.82
CA SER A 6 -4.89 -6.71 8.47
C SER A 6 -4.23 -6.52 9.84
N CYS A 7 -3.49 -7.52 10.34
CA CYS A 7 -3.00 -7.57 11.71
C CYS A 7 -4.13 -7.38 12.74
N SER A 8 -5.28 -8.00 12.51
CA SER A 8 -6.39 -8.03 13.48
C SER A 8 -6.26 -9.23 14.43
N SER A 9 -5.67 -10.33 13.95
CA SER A 9 -5.41 -11.54 14.74
C SER A 9 -4.22 -12.31 14.18
N PHE A 10 -3.66 -13.21 14.99
CA PHE A 10 -2.57 -14.16 14.68
C PHE A 10 -1.18 -13.56 14.42
N PHE A 11 -1.10 -12.35 13.84
CA PHE A 11 0.16 -11.70 13.49
C PHE A 11 0.08 -10.19 13.75
N GLN A 12 1.16 -9.61 14.26
CA GLN A 12 1.18 -8.23 14.75
C GLN A 12 2.27 -7.37 14.09
N GLN A 13 2.81 -7.78 12.93
CA GLN A 13 3.88 -7.07 12.25
C GLN A 13 3.39 -5.91 11.35
N PHE A 14 2.49 -5.06 11.88
CA PHE A 14 1.88 -3.96 11.13
C PHE A 14 2.87 -2.87 10.69
N PHE A 15 4.09 -2.88 11.23
CA PHE A 15 5.15 -1.92 10.89
C PHE A 15 5.80 -2.17 9.51
N HIS A 16 5.54 -3.32 8.89
CA HIS A 16 6.04 -3.67 7.55
C HIS A 16 4.93 -3.56 6.49
N CYS A 17 4.55 -2.32 6.17
CA CYS A 17 3.57 -2.06 5.10
C CYS A 17 4.21 -2.22 3.72
N TYR A 18 3.60 -3.01 2.84
CA TYR A 18 4.07 -3.17 1.46
C TYR A 18 3.90 -1.88 0.66
N CYS A 19 4.98 -1.44 0.02
CA CYS A 19 4.92 -0.33 -0.93
C CYS A 19 4.34 -0.83 -2.27
N PRO A 20 3.23 -0.25 -2.76
CA PRO A 20 2.54 -0.72 -3.97
C PRO A 20 3.43 -0.63 -5.22
N VAL A 21 4.37 0.32 -5.25
CA VAL A 21 5.32 0.50 -6.36
C VAL A 21 6.51 -0.46 -6.22
N ARG A 22 7.19 -0.45 -5.06
CA ARG A 22 8.44 -1.20 -4.87
C ARG A 22 8.22 -2.70 -4.90
N PHE A 23 7.11 -3.19 -4.34
CA PHE A 23 6.80 -4.61 -4.34
C PHE A 23 6.52 -5.11 -5.76
N GLY A 24 5.70 -4.39 -6.53
CA GLY A 24 5.44 -4.68 -7.94
C GLY A 24 6.72 -4.70 -8.76
N ARG A 25 7.57 -3.67 -8.64
CA ARG A 25 8.85 -3.59 -9.36
C ARG A 25 9.82 -4.72 -9.00
N LYS A 26 9.82 -5.18 -7.74
CA LYS A 26 10.67 -6.30 -7.32
C LYS A 26 10.15 -7.63 -7.87
N ALA A 27 8.83 -7.81 -7.93
CA ALA A 27 8.21 -9.03 -8.41
C ALA A 27 8.27 -9.15 -9.95
N ASP A 28 8.05 -8.04 -10.65
CA ASP A 28 8.07 -7.95 -12.11
C ASP A 28 8.74 -6.63 -12.55
N PRO A 29 10.07 -6.62 -12.73
CA PRO A 29 10.80 -5.43 -13.13
C PRO A 29 10.36 -4.86 -14.48
N ASN A 30 9.90 -5.71 -15.41
CA ASN A 30 9.49 -5.30 -16.76
C ASN A 30 8.06 -4.74 -16.81
N GLY A 31 7.24 -5.12 -15.83
CA GLY A 31 5.83 -4.74 -15.75
C GLY A 31 4.96 -5.49 -16.76
N ASP A 32 5.37 -6.67 -17.21
CA ASP A 32 4.61 -7.50 -18.14
C ASP A 32 3.24 -7.89 -17.56
N TYR A 33 3.16 -8.10 -16.25
CA TYR A 33 1.90 -8.31 -15.54
C TYR A 33 0.98 -7.08 -15.70
N ILE A 34 1.51 -5.87 -15.48
CA ILE A 34 0.74 -4.64 -15.63
C ILE A 34 0.28 -4.48 -17.08
N ARG A 35 1.15 -4.71 -18.07
CA ARG A 35 0.79 -4.60 -19.49
C ARG A 35 -0.29 -5.61 -19.90
N ARG A 36 -0.26 -6.81 -19.33
CA ARG A 36 -1.24 -7.88 -19.61
C ARG A 36 -2.62 -7.53 -19.05
N TYR A 37 -2.69 -7.05 -17.81
CA TYR A 37 -3.97 -6.84 -17.11
C TYR A 37 -4.51 -5.41 -17.21
N LEU A 38 -3.65 -4.43 -17.48
CA LEU A 38 -4.01 -3.02 -17.69
C LEU A 38 -3.58 -2.60 -19.10
N PRO A 39 -4.35 -2.97 -20.15
CA PRO A 39 -3.97 -2.72 -21.53
C PRO A 39 -3.84 -1.22 -21.86
N VAL A 40 -4.49 -0.34 -21.09
CA VAL A 40 -4.32 1.12 -21.21
C VAL A 40 -2.88 1.57 -20.93
N LEU A 41 -2.12 0.82 -20.11
CA LEU A 41 -0.73 1.12 -19.78
C LEU A 41 0.28 0.35 -20.67
N ARG A 42 -0.18 -0.43 -21.66
CA ARG A 42 0.67 -1.37 -22.41
C ARG A 42 1.88 -0.75 -23.11
N HIS A 43 1.80 0.54 -23.48
CA HIS A 43 2.86 1.25 -24.21
C HIS A 43 3.75 2.11 -23.30
N PHE A 44 3.51 2.15 -21.98
CA PHE A 44 4.37 2.90 -21.08
C PHE A 44 5.80 2.31 -21.05
N PRO A 45 6.86 3.12 -21.00
CA PRO A 45 8.21 2.60 -20.82
C PRO A 45 8.34 1.87 -19.49
N THR A 46 9.15 0.81 -19.42
CA THR A 46 9.39 0.02 -18.18
C THR A 46 9.80 0.90 -17.00
N ARG A 47 10.53 1.99 -17.24
CA ARG A 47 10.92 2.96 -16.21
C ARG A 47 9.71 3.53 -15.44
N TYR A 48 8.58 3.72 -16.11
CA TYR A 48 7.40 4.41 -15.56
C TYR A 48 6.22 3.47 -15.31
N ILE A 49 6.27 2.20 -15.74
CA ILE A 49 5.10 1.30 -15.70
C ILE A 49 4.53 1.10 -14.29
N HIS A 50 5.38 1.13 -13.25
CA HIS A 50 4.97 0.98 -11.85
C HIS A 50 4.56 2.31 -11.19
N GLU A 51 4.85 3.44 -11.82
CA GLU A 51 4.54 4.78 -11.32
C GLU A 51 4.26 5.75 -12.49
N PRO A 52 3.20 5.53 -13.30
CA PRO A 52 3.03 6.25 -14.55
C PRO A 52 2.78 7.76 -14.36
N TRP A 53 2.32 8.18 -13.18
CA TRP A 53 2.08 9.58 -12.83
C TRP A 53 3.35 10.44 -12.77
N ILE A 54 4.54 9.84 -12.63
CA ILE A 54 5.81 10.59 -12.70
C ILE A 54 6.34 10.72 -14.14
N ALA A 55 5.70 10.07 -15.12
CA ALA A 55 6.12 10.14 -16.51
C ALA A 55 5.88 11.56 -17.06
N PRO A 56 6.84 12.16 -17.78
CA PRO A 56 6.63 13.42 -18.48
C PRO A 56 5.46 13.33 -19.47
N LEU A 57 4.78 14.46 -19.70
CA LEU A 57 3.62 14.50 -20.61
C LEU A 57 3.94 14.02 -22.04
N SER A 58 5.17 14.24 -22.51
CA SER A 58 5.65 13.72 -23.81
C SER A 58 5.63 12.19 -23.87
N ILE A 59 6.02 11.52 -22.78
CA ILE A 59 6.00 10.06 -22.66
C ILE A 59 4.56 9.55 -22.57
N GLN A 60 3.72 10.22 -21.79
CA GLN A 60 2.29 9.87 -21.68
C GLN A 60 1.58 9.94 -23.05
N ARG A 61 1.85 11.01 -23.82
CA ARG A 61 1.35 11.17 -25.19
C ARG A 61 1.87 10.07 -26.12
N ALA A 62 3.16 9.75 -26.07
CA ALA A 62 3.76 8.68 -26.88
C ALA A 62 3.17 7.29 -26.53
N ALA A 63 2.86 7.06 -25.25
CA ALA A 63 2.20 5.84 -24.76
C ALA A 63 0.69 5.81 -25.05
N LYS A 64 0.11 6.90 -25.60
CA LYS A 64 -1.33 7.06 -25.85
C LYS A 64 -2.19 6.86 -24.60
N CYS A 65 -1.69 7.33 -23.45
CA CYS A 65 -2.41 7.29 -22.18
C CYS A 65 -1.98 8.46 -21.30
N ILE A 66 -2.92 9.37 -21.06
CA ILE A 66 -2.77 10.54 -20.20
C ILE A 66 -3.21 10.20 -18.78
N ILE A 67 -2.30 10.35 -17.83
CA ILE A 67 -2.58 10.11 -16.41
C ILE A 67 -3.43 11.26 -15.87
N GLY A 68 -4.50 10.91 -15.15
CA GLY A 68 -5.58 11.80 -14.74
C GLY A 68 -6.79 11.80 -15.68
N HIS A 69 -6.68 11.22 -16.88
CA HIS A 69 -7.79 11.11 -17.84
C HIS A 69 -8.04 9.65 -18.24
N ASP A 70 -7.07 9.03 -18.92
CA ASP A 70 -7.18 7.65 -19.42
C ASP A 70 -6.86 6.61 -18.33
N TYR A 71 -6.01 7.01 -17.37
CA TYR A 71 -5.71 6.24 -16.18
C TYR A 71 -5.61 7.18 -14.98
N SER A 72 -6.22 6.83 -13.85
CA SER A 72 -6.35 7.73 -12.70
C SER A 72 -5.00 8.09 -12.07
N LEU A 73 -4.96 9.28 -11.45
CA LEU A 73 -3.88 9.65 -10.54
C LEU A 73 -3.91 8.77 -9.27
N PRO A 74 -2.78 8.62 -8.56
CA PRO A 74 -2.76 8.00 -7.24
C PRO A 74 -3.77 8.69 -6.32
N ILE A 75 -4.71 7.92 -5.78
CA ILE A 75 -5.76 8.42 -4.89
C ILE A 75 -5.15 8.93 -3.57
N VAL A 76 -3.98 8.39 -3.18
CA VAL A 76 -3.31 8.73 -1.93
C VAL A 76 -1.80 8.87 -2.12
N ASN A 77 -1.17 9.71 -1.29
CA ASN A 77 0.28 9.69 -1.13
C ASN A 77 0.67 8.54 -0.20
N HIS A 78 1.19 7.44 -0.76
CA HIS A 78 1.54 6.25 0.02
C HIS A 78 2.56 6.52 1.13
N GLY A 79 3.53 7.40 0.91
CA GLY A 79 4.55 7.74 1.90
C GLY A 79 3.98 8.42 3.15
N GLN A 80 2.95 9.25 2.98
CA GLN A 80 2.25 9.89 4.11
C GLN A 80 1.20 8.97 4.74
N CYS A 81 0.41 8.28 3.92
CA CYS A 81 -0.66 7.40 4.40
C CYS A 81 -0.11 6.20 5.17
N SER A 82 0.95 5.55 4.68
CA SER A 82 1.56 4.42 5.39
C SER A 82 2.06 4.82 6.78
N LYS A 83 2.77 5.95 6.90
CA LYS A 83 3.23 6.50 8.18
C LYS A 83 2.08 6.77 9.14
N THR A 84 1.04 7.46 8.67
CA THR A 84 -0.15 7.79 9.47
C THR A 84 -0.85 6.52 9.96
N ASN A 85 -1.01 5.53 9.09
CA ASN A 85 -1.70 4.28 9.42
C ASN A 85 -0.89 3.42 10.39
N ILE A 86 0.44 3.34 10.23
CA ILE A 86 1.32 2.64 11.16
C ILE A 86 1.23 3.26 12.57
N GLU A 87 1.24 4.59 12.66
CA GLU A 87 1.10 5.29 13.94
C GLU A 87 -0.28 5.02 14.59
N ARG A 88 -1.36 5.05 13.80
CA ARG A 88 -2.70 4.69 14.30
C ARG A 88 -2.77 3.25 14.80
N MET A 89 -2.22 2.30 14.05
CA MET A 89 -2.16 0.90 14.47
C MET A 89 -1.37 0.74 15.78
N LYS A 90 -0.25 1.45 15.91
CA LYS A 90 0.55 1.46 17.15
C LYS A 90 -0.28 1.94 18.34
N GLN A 91 -1.07 2.99 18.19
CA GLN A 91 -1.96 3.50 19.24
C GLN A 91 -3.04 2.49 19.64
N VAL A 92 -3.66 1.81 18.66
CA VAL A 92 -4.64 0.74 18.93
C VAL A 92 -4.00 -0.37 19.75
N TYR A 93 -2.82 -0.86 19.36
CA TYR A 93 -2.13 -1.92 20.10
C TYR A 93 -1.70 -1.50 21.50
N GLN A 94 -1.31 -0.24 21.69
CA GLN A 94 -1.00 0.31 23.02
C GLN A 94 -2.24 0.34 23.92
N GLN A 95 -3.40 0.73 23.39
CA GLN A 95 -4.66 0.71 24.12
C GLN A 95 -5.11 -0.71 24.44
N LEU A 96 -4.94 -1.65 23.50
CA LEU A 96 -5.28 -3.06 23.70
C LEU A 96 -4.45 -3.68 24.83
N LYS A 97 -3.16 -3.32 24.92
CA LYS A 97 -2.29 -3.75 26.02
C LYS A 97 -2.81 -3.22 27.37
N LYS A 98 -3.07 -1.92 27.47
CA LYS A 98 -3.64 -1.31 28.69
C LYS A 98 -4.95 -1.97 29.11
N TYR A 99 -5.83 -2.27 28.14
CA TYR A 99 -7.09 -2.96 28.41
C TYR A 99 -6.85 -4.35 29.01
N ARG A 100 -5.95 -5.15 28.43
CA ARG A 100 -5.60 -6.48 28.98
C ARG A 100 -5.03 -6.39 30.40
N ASP A 101 -4.11 -5.44 30.63
CA ASP A 101 -3.48 -5.26 31.94
C ASP A 101 -4.54 -4.89 33.00
N ASN A 102 -5.49 -4.02 32.66
CA ASN A 102 -6.59 -3.62 33.55
C ASN A 102 -7.57 -4.76 33.85
N VAL A 103 -7.93 -5.57 32.85
CA VAL A 103 -8.80 -6.74 33.05
C VAL A 103 -8.12 -7.76 33.96
N GLN A 104 -6.82 -8.00 33.77
CA GLN A 104 -6.07 -8.93 34.61
C GLN A 104 -5.90 -8.40 36.04
N ALA A 105 -5.71 -7.09 36.22
CA ALA A 105 -5.70 -6.47 37.54
C ALA A 105 -7.07 -6.57 38.24
N GLY A 106 -8.18 -6.38 37.52
CA GLY A 106 -9.55 -6.51 38.05
C GLY A 106 -9.93 -7.94 38.46
N LEU A 107 -9.40 -8.95 37.76
CA LEU A 107 -9.55 -10.37 38.10
C LEU A 107 -8.78 -10.79 39.36
N LEU A 108 -7.82 -9.97 39.84
CA LEU A 108 -7.10 -10.23 41.09
C LEU A 108 -7.82 -9.68 42.34
N TRP A 109 -8.93 -8.94 42.15
CA TRP A 109 -9.73 -8.34 43.23
C TRP A 109 -11.09 -9.02 43.42
N VAL A 110 -11.32 -10.19 42.81
CA VAL A 110 -12.48 -11.07 43.00
C VAL A 110 -11.99 -12.44 43.40
#